data_AF-A0A149S8W2-F1
#
_entry.id   AF-A0A149S8W2-F1
#
_cell.length_a   1.000
_cell.length_b   1.000
_cell.length_c   1.000
_cell.angle_alpha   90.00
_cell.angle_beta   90.00
_cell.angle_gamma   90.00
#
_symmetry.space_group_name_H-M   'P 1'
#
loop_
_entity.id
_entity.type
_entity.pdbx_description
1 polymer ?
#
loop_
_entity_poly.entity_id
_entity_poly.type
_entity_poly.pdbx_seq_one_letter_code
_entity_poly.pdbx_strand_id
1 'polypeptide(L)'
;IALSEKWGPPLIVDEAERLSVTALEWLRDLFDRQGISLIFIGMPGIDKRMARYPQLFSRVGFSHHYRPLQDQELTFVLTRRWRDLGLSLDDVDFTDAQAVAAIVRLTGGNFRLLHRLFIQIERIMRLNELTVITEDVVEAARSTLVIGVT
;
A
#
# COMPACT_ATOMS: atom_id res chain seq x y z
N ILE A 1 5.70 3.79 32.61
CA ILE A 1 4.57 4.75 32.67
C ILE A 1 3.33 3.96 32.30
N ALA A 2 2.41 3.78 33.25
CA ALA A 2 1.26 2.88 33.11
C ALA A 2 0.29 3.41 32.04
N LEU A 3 0.10 2.63 30.97
CA LEU A 3 -0.94 2.85 29.97
C LEU A 3 -2.24 2.23 30.51
N SER A 4 -3.04 3.04 31.20
CA SER A 4 -4.39 2.67 31.64
C SER A 4 -5.36 3.79 31.28
N GLU A 5 -5.54 4.01 29.99
CA GLU A 5 -6.74 4.65 29.44
C GLU A 5 -7.20 3.76 28.29
N LYS A 6 -8.35 3.12 28.45
CA LYS A 6 -8.97 2.32 27.40
C LYS A 6 -9.48 3.29 26.34
N TRP A 7 -8.64 3.60 25.36
CA TRP A 7 -9.10 4.22 24.13
C TRP A 7 -10.22 3.36 23.53
N GLY A 8 -11.31 4.01 23.12
CA GLY A 8 -12.39 3.36 22.40
C GLY A 8 -11.90 2.73 21.08
N PRO A 9 -12.73 1.92 20.40
CA PRO A 9 -12.36 1.35 19.11
C PRO A 9 -11.96 2.46 18.12
N PRO A 10 -10.90 2.27 17.32
CA PRO A 10 -10.44 3.31 16.41
C PRO A 10 -11.45 3.56 15.29
N LEU A 11 -11.67 4.83 14.96
CA LEU A 11 -12.38 5.24 13.76
C LEU A 11 -11.36 5.56 12.66
N ILE A 12 -11.36 4.73 11.62
CA ILE A 12 -10.53 4.93 10.43
C ILE A 12 -11.36 5.67 9.39
N VAL A 13 -10.84 6.79 8.90
CA VAL A 13 -11.45 7.55 7.81
C VAL A 13 -10.50 7.50 6.62
N ASP A 14 -10.91 6.75 5.59
CA ASP A 14 -10.24 6.73 4.30
C ASP A 14 -10.68 7.93 3.44
N GLU A 15 -9.84 8.31 2.47
CA GLU A 15 -10.02 9.52 1.65
C GLU A 15 -10.25 10.79 2.48
N ALA A 16 -9.58 10.92 3.62
CA ALA A 16 -9.80 11.99 4.58
C ALA A 16 -9.54 13.40 3.99
N GLU A 17 -8.86 13.52 2.86
CA GLU A 17 -8.76 14.77 2.11
C GLU A 17 -10.12 15.27 1.57
N ARG A 18 -11.15 14.42 1.51
CA ARG A 18 -12.50 14.80 1.09
C ARG A 18 -13.31 15.44 2.22
N LEU A 19 -12.85 15.35 3.46
CA LEU A 19 -13.56 15.91 4.60
C LEU A 19 -13.68 17.43 4.48
N SER A 20 -14.88 17.91 4.82
CA SER A 20 -15.15 19.33 5.02
C SER A 20 -14.62 19.80 6.38
N VAL A 21 -14.50 21.12 6.54
CA VAL A 21 -14.09 21.73 7.82
C VAL A 21 -15.03 21.31 8.96
N THR A 22 -16.33 21.33 8.70
CA THR A 22 -17.35 20.95 9.68
C THR A 22 -17.20 19.49 10.11
N ALA A 23 -16.89 18.59 9.18
CA ALA A 23 -16.66 17.18 9.50
C ALA A 23 -15.40 16.99 10.36
N LEU A 24 -14.32 17.70 10.05
CA LEU A 24 -13.08 17.66 10.84
C LEU A 24 -13.28 18.17 12.27
N GLU A 25 -14.06 19.25 12.45
CA GLU A 25 -14.41 19.78 13.76
C GLU A 25 -15.29 18.82 14.57
N TRP A 26 -16.24 18.15 13.92
CA TRP A 26 -17.07 17.13 14.57
C TRP A 26 -16.24 15.92 15.01
N LEU A 27 -15.33 15.44 14.16
CA LEU A 27 -14.40 14.36 14.49
C LEU A 27 -13.48 14.75 15.65
N ARG A 28 -12.95 15.98 15.66
CA ARG A 28 -12.18 16.52 16.79
C ARG A 28 -12.98 16.48 18.09
N ASP A 29 -14.25 16.88 18.06
CA ASP A 29 -15.11 16.87 19.26
C ASP A 29 -15.38 15.44 19.75
N LEU A 30 -15.55 14.50 18.81
CA LEU A 30 -15.69 13.07 19.11
C LEU A 30 -14.45 12.50 19.80
N PHE A 31 -13.25 12.84 19.30
CA PHE A 31 -11.98 12.45 19.91
C PHE A 31 -11.87 12.98 21.36
N ASP A 32 -12.13 14.27 21.56
CA ASP A 32 -11.99 14.92 22.87
C ASP A 32 -13.01 14.41 23.91
N ARG A 33 -14.27 14.16 23.49
CA ARG A 33 -15.37 13.83 24.42
C ARG A 33 -15.60 12.35 24.64
N GLN A 34 -15.32 11.52 23.64
CA GLN A 34 -15.66 10.09 23.67
C GLN A 34 -14.44 9.17 23.75
N GLY A 35 -13.21 9.73 23.73
CA GLY A 35 -11.99 8.94 23.85
C GLY A 35 -11.79 7.96 22.70
N ILE A 36 -12.37 8.25 21.53
CA ILE A 36 -12.23 7.45 20.32
C ILE A 36 -10.92 7.83 19.63
N SER A 37 -10.07 6.85 19.31
CA SER A 37 -8.88 7.08 18.50
C SER A 37 -9.27 7.34 17.04
N LEU A 38 -8.71 8.38 16.43
CA LEU A 38 -8.92 8.70 15.02
C LEU A 38 -7.69 8.32 14.19
N ILE A 39 -7.93 7.67 13.05
CA ILE A 39 -6.90 7.38 12.05
C ILE A 39 -7.37 7.96 10.72
N PHE A 40 -6.59 8.90 10.18
CA PHE A 40 -6.83 9.46 8.87
C PHE A 40 -5.93 8.81 7.83
N ILE A 41 -6.53 8.35 6.74
CA ILE A 41 -5.86 7.84 5.55
C ILE A 41 -6.26 8.75 4.40
N GLY A 42 -5.30 9.11 3.56
CA GLY A 42 -5.59 9.94 2.42
C GLY A 42 -4.40 10.12 1.49
N MET A 43 -4.64 10.91 0.45
CA MET A 43 -3.67 11.14 -0.61
C MET A 43 -2.47 11.99 -0.15
N PRO A 44 -1.31 11.91 -0.85
CA PRO A 44 -0.16 12.77 -0.58
C PRO A 44 -0.56 14.25 -0.53
N GLY A 45 -0.11 14.97 0.50
CA GLY A 45 -0.47 16.38 0.72
C GLY A 45 -1.67 16.60 1.66
N ILE A 46 -2.30 15.53 2.15
CA ILE A 46 -3.33 15.62 3.19
C ILE A 46 -2.83 16.33 4.46
N ASP A 47 -1.57 16.11 4.83
CA ASP A 47 -0.88 16.77 5.94
C ASP A 47 -0.91 18.30 5.82
N LYS A 48 -0.60 18.83 4.64
CA LYS A 48 -0.63 20.28 4.36
C LYS A 48 -2.05 20.85 4.42
N ARG A 49 -3.04 20.07 3.98
CA ARG A 49 -4.46 20.45 4.11
C ARG A 49 -4.88 20.45 5.57
N MET A 50 -4.49 19.43 6.33
CA MET A 50 -4.82 19.28 7.75
C MET A 50 -4.15 20.33 8.63
N ALA A 51 -2.94 20.77 8.29
CA ALA A 51 -2.24 21.86 8.98
C ALA A 51 -3.02 23.20 8.99
N ARG A 52 -3.99 23.37 8.08
CA ARG A 52 -4.91 24.53 8.05
C ARG A 52 -5.96 24.48 9.16
N TYR A 53 -6.04 23.40 9.93
CA TYR A 53 -6.98 23.21 11.03
C TYR A 53 -6.21 22.95 12.34
N PRO A 54 -5.66 24.00 12.97
CA PRO A 54 -4.71 23.86 14.08
C PRO A 54 -5.25 23.08 15.27
N GLN A 55 -6.56 23.16 15.53
CA GLN A 55 -7.20 22.48 16.66
C GLN A 55 -7.17 20.95 16.51
N LEU A 56 -7.44 20.43 15.31
CA LEU A 56 -7.32 19.00 15.05
C LEU A 56 -5.85 18.60 14.90
N PHE A 57 -5.06 19.42 14.21
CA PHE A 57 -3.67 19.11 13.91
C PHE A 57 -2.78 19.03 15.17
N SER A 58 -3.07 19.83 16.20
CA SER A 58 -2.35 19.76 17.49
C SER A 58 -2.56 18.44 18.25
N ARG A 59 -3.60 17.68 17.89
CA ARG A 59 -3.94 16.38 18.48
C ARG A 59 -3.41 15.20 17.64
N VAL A 60 -2.79 15.46 16.50
CA VAL A 60 -2.16 14.43 15.68
C VAL A 60 -0.89 13.96 16.38
N GLY A 61 -0.97 12.81 17.07
CA GLY A 61 0.17 12.22 17.77
C GLY A 61 1.19 11.55 16.84
N PHE A 62 0.76 11.12 15.65
CA PHE A 62 1.59 10.41 14.69
C PHE A 62 1.16 10.75 13.27
N SER A 63 2.13 10.90 12.37
CA SER A 63 1.92 10.99 10.92
C SER A 63 2.91 10.09 10.22
N HIS A 64 2.41 9.25 9.31
CA HIS A 64 3.25 8.34 8.54
C HIS A 64 2.96 8.51 7.05
N HIS A 65 4.02 8.73 6.27
CA HIS A 65 3.94 8.78 4.83
C HIS A 65 4.43 7.46 4.26
N TYR A 66 3.51 6.69 3.67
CA TYR A 66 3.85 5.50 2.91
C TYR A 66 4.63 5.89 1.65
N ARG A 67 5.88 5.43 1.57
CA ARG A 67 6.75 5.60 0.41
C ARG A 67 6.63 4.38 -0.50
N PRO A 68 7.05 4.48 -1.78
CA PRO A 68 7.30 3.29 -2.58
C PRO A 68 8.21 2.31 -1.83
N LEU A 69 7.99 1.02 -2.04
CA LEU A 69 8.80 -0.03 -1.44
C LEU A 69 10.27 0.16 -1.80
N GLN A 70 11.13 0.05 -0.81
CA GLN A 70 12.58 -0.02 -1.00
C GLN A 70 13.00 -1.44 -1.38
N ASP A 71 14.23 -1.61 -1.87
CA ASP A 71 14.73 -2.88 -2.41
C ASP A 71 14.54 -4.07 -1.46
N GLN A 72 14.81 -3.88 -0.16
CA GLN A 72 14.62 -4.95 0.85
C GLN A 72 13.15 -5.30 1.06
N GLU A 73 12.27 -4.30 1.11
CA GLU A 73 10.84 -4.50 1.28
C GLU A 73 10.24 -5.16 0.03
N LEU A 74 10.69 -4.74 -1.15
CA LEU A 74 10.30 -5.31 -2.43
C LEU A 74 10.74 -6.77 -2.52
N THR A 75 12.00 -7.08 -2.21
CA THR A 75 12.51 -8.46 -2.16
C THR A 75 11.64 -9.33 -1.25
N PHE A 76 11.37 -8.86 -0.02
CA PHE A 76 10.49 -9.57 0.91
C PHE A 76 9.09 -9.82 0.34
N VAL A 77 8.48 -8.82 -0.29
CA VAL A 77 7.16 -8.96 -0.92
C VAL A 77 7.21 -9.95 -2.08
N LEU A 78 8.21 -9.88 -2.95
CA LEU A 78 8.36 -10.77 -4.10
C LEU A 78 8.54 -12.23 -3.68
N THR A 79 9.43 -12.50 -2.70
CA THR A 79 9.61 -13.85 -2.15
C THR A 79 8.29 -14.43 -1.62
N ARG A 80 7.49 -13.61 -0.92
CA ARG A 80 6.18 -14.05 -0.43
C ARG A 80 5.20 -14.33 -1.57
N ARG A 81 5.18 -13.50 -2.60
CA ARG A 81 4.28 -13.67 -3.76
C ARG A 81 4.62 -14.90 -4.59
N TRP A 82 5.90 -15.23 -4.77
CA TRP A 82 6.31 -16.50 -5.37
C TRP A 82 5.77 -17.67 -4.55
N ARG A 83 5.93 -17.60 -3.22
CA ARG A 83 5.42 -18.65 -2.31
C ARG A 83 3.90 -18.81 -2.37
N ASP A 84 3.14 -17.72 -2.47
CA ASP A 84 1.68 -17.76 -2.63
C ASP A 84 1.26 -18.53 -3.90
N LEU A 85 2.13 -18.58 -4.91
CA LEU A 85 1.95 -19.33 -6.16
C LEU A 85 2.53 -20.75 -6.12
N GLY A 86 3.05 -21.19 -4.96
CA GLY A 86 3.71 -22.49 -4.81
C GLY A 86 5.13 -22.54 -5.38
N LEU A 87 5.72 -21.39 -5.71
CA LEU A 87 7.08 -21.27 -6.23
C LEU A 87 8.07 -20.89 -5.14
N SER A 88 9.35 -21.17 -5.40
CA SER A 88 10.47 -20.63 -4.64
C SER A 88 11.19 -19.63 -5.53
N LEU A 89 11.41 -18.42 -5.02
CA LEU A 89 12.24 -17.44 -5.72
C LEU A 89 13.71 -17.81 -5.52
N ASP A 90 14.44 -17.99 -6.60
CA ASP A 90 15.88 -18.25 -6.59
C ASP A 90 16.65 -17.13 -7.32
N ASP A 91 17.34 -16.27 -6.57
CA ASP A 91 18.06 -15.13 -7.12
C ASP A 91 19.29 -15.53 -7.97
N VAL A 92 19.76 -16.79 -7.89
CA VAL A 92 20.80 -17.30 -8.80
C VAL A 92 20.21 -17.90 -10.09
N ASP A 93 18.91 -18.16 -10.14
CA ASP A 93 18.24 -18.58 -11.37
C ASP A 93 18.05 -17.37 -12.30
N PHE A 94 18.54 -17.52 -13.53
CA PHE A 94 18.52 -16.42 -14.51
C PHE A 94 17.08 -16.00 -14.87
N THR A 95 16.13 -16.93 -14.90
CA THR A 95 14.73 -16.65 -15.26
C THR A 95 14.04 -15.84 -14.16
N ASP A 96 14.21 -16.26 -12.91
CA ASP A 96 13.68 -15.55 -11.75
C ASP A 96 14.29 -14.16 -11.63
N ALA A 97 15.62 -14.03 -11.80
CA ALA A 97 16.30 -12.75 -11.79
C ALA A 97 15.78 -11.78 -12.87
N GLN A 98 15.54 -12.27 -14.09
CA GLN A 98 14.94 -11.47 -15.17
C GLN A 98 13.50 -11.04 -14.84
N ALA A 99 12.67 -11.96 -14.35
CA ALA A 99 11.29 -11.66 -13.97
C ALA A 99 11.22 -10.64 -12.83
N VAL A 100 12.05 -10.79 -11.79
CA VAL A 100 12.18 -9.83 -10.69
C VAL A 100 12.57 -8.44 -11.23
N ALA A 101 13.61 -8.39 -12.06
CA ALA A 101 14.07 -7.13 -12.64
C ALA A 101 12.98 -6.45 -13.48
N ALA A 102 12.22 -7.21 -14.27
CA ALA A 102 11.07 -6.69 -15.01
C ALA A 102 10.00 -6.11 -14.07
N ILE A 103 9.60 -6.85 -13.03
CA ILE A 103 8.61 -6.39 -12.04
C ILE A 103 9.07 -5.11 -11.33
N VAL A 104 10.35 -5.03 -10.95
CA VAL A 104 10.91 -3.84 -10.28
C VAL A 104 10.85 -2.63 -11.21
N ARG A 105 11.31 -2.76 -12.46
CA ARG A 105 11.28 -1.69 -13.47
C ARG A 105 9.85 -1.19 -13.73
N LEU A 106 8.89 -2.11 -13.79
CA LEU A 106 7.49 -1.79 -14.09
C LEU A 106 6.77 -1.12 -12.93
N THR A 107 7.04 -1.55 -11.71
CA THR A 107 6.28 -1.10 -10.54
C THR A 107 6.93 0.09 -9.84
N GLY A 108 8.25 0.24 -9.92
CA GLY A 108 8.98 1.29 -9.22
C GLY A 108 8.73 1.31 -7.71
N GLY A 109 8.43 0.15 -7.11
CA GLY A 109 8.03 0.02 -5.71
C GLY A 109 6.60 0.44 -5.39
N ASN A 110 5.77 0.79 -6.38
CA ASN A 110 4.35 1.06 -6.19
C ASN A 110 3.61 -0.22 -5.80
N PHE A 111 3.36 -0.38 -4.50
CA PHE A 111 2.72 -1.58 -3.93
C PHE A 111 1.36 -1.90 -4.56
N ARG A 112 0.56 -0.88 -4.89
CA ARG A 112 -0.76 -1.09 -5.51
C ARG A 112 -0.61 -1.65 -6.93
N LEU A 113 0.32 -1.11 -7.71
CA LEU A 113 0.60 -1.60 -9.06
C LEU A 113 1.20 -3.01 -8.99
N LEU A 114 2.16 -3.24 -8.09
CA LEU A 114 2.74 -4.55 -7.83
C LEU A 114 1.67 -5.60 -7.52
N HIS A 115 0.76 -5.31 -6.58
CA HIS A 115 -0.33 -6.22 -6.23
C HIS A 115 -1.23 -6.54 -7.43
N ARG A 116 -1.62 -5.52 -8.21
CA ARG A 116 -2.44 -5.71 -9.42
C ARG A 116 -1.71 -6.54 -10.48
N LEU A 117 -0.40 -6.35 -10.65
CA LEU A 117 0.43 -7.13 -11.57
C LEU A 117 0.43 -8.61 -11.17
N PHE A 118 0.63 -8.93 -9.90
CA PHE A 118 0.60 -10.31 -9.43
C PHE A 118 -0.76 -11.01 -9.64
N ILE A 119 -1.87 -10.30 -9.46
CA ILE A 119 -3.20 -10.84 -9.78
C ILE A 119 -3.27 -11.28 -11.25
N GLN A 120 -2.67 -10.50 -12.17
CA GLN A 120 -2.64 -10.85 -13.59
C GLN A 120 -1.62 -11.96 -13.91
N ILE A 121 -0.45 -11.96 -13.27
CA ILE A 121 0.54 -13.05 -13.39
C ILE A 121 -0.10 -14.38 -12.97
N GLU A 122 -0.73 -14.44 -11.79
CA GLU A 122 -1.41 -15.65 -11.30
C GLU A 122 -2.46 -16.14 -12.30
N ARG A 123 -3.26 -15.22 -12.84
CA ARG A 123 -4.29 -15.54 -13.83
C ARG A 123 -3.68 -16.11 -15.11
N ILE A 124 -2.62 -15.51 -15.65
CA ILE A 124 -1.96 -15.96 -16.87
C ILE A 124 -1.31 -17.33 -16.65
N MET A 125 -0.63 -17.52 -15.53
CA MET A 125 -0.01 -18.80 -15.19
C MET A 125 -1.06 -19.91 -15.10
N ARG A 126 -2.18 -19.67 -14.41
CA ARG A 126 -3.27 -20.65 -14.29
C ARG A 126 -3.90 -21.00 -15.63
N LEU A 127 -4.15 -20.01 -16.49
CA LEU A 127 -4.80 -20.23 -17.79
C LEU A 127 -3.92 -20.99 -18.77
N ASN A 128 -2.60 -20.85 -18.66
CA ASN A 128 -1.63 -21.46 -19.58
C ASN A 128 -0.87 -22.63 -18.92
N GLU A 129 -1.28 -23.07 -17.74
CA GLU A 129 -0.65 -24.17 -16.97
C GLU A 129 0.85 -23.98 -16.74
N LEU A 130 1.29 -22.73 -16.56
CA LEU A 130 2.69 -22.39 -16.35
C LEU A 130 3.10 -22.59 -14.89
N THR A 131 4.31 -23.09 -14.68
CA THR A 131 4.88 -23.34 -13.35
C THR A 131 6.07 -22.44 -13.02
N VAL A 132 6.38 -21.45 -13.87
CA VAL A 132 7.49 -20.51 -13.70
C VAL A 132 7.03 -19.13 -14.14
N ILE A 133 7.47 -18.09 -13.43
CA ILE A 133 7.24 -16.70 -13.83
C ILE A 133 8.42 -16.26 -14.69
N THR A 134 8.20 -16.10 -15.99
CA THR A 134 9.20 -15.57 -16.92
C THR A 134 8.97 -14.07 -17.16
N GLU A 135 9.96 -13.39 -17.74
CA GLU A 135 9.79 -12.00 -18.20
C GLU A 135 8.59 -11.86 -19.17
N ASP A 136 8.36 -12.83 -20.05
CA ASP A 136 7.21 -12.83 -20.95
C ASP A 136 5.86 -12.89 -20.21
N VAL A 137 5.77 -13.67 -19.13
CA VAL A 137 4.56 -13.71 -18.28
C VAL A 137 4.33 -12.36 -17.62
N VAL A 138 5.40 -11.71 -17.14
CA VAL A 138 5.34 -10.38 -16.53
C VAL A 138 4.87 -9.34 -17.55
N GLU A 139 5.40 -9.35 -18.78
CA GLU A 139 5.00 -8.43 -19.84
C GLU A 139 3.57 -8.71 -20.33
N ALA A 140 3.17 -9.97 -20.46
CA ALA A 140 1.80 -10.34 -20.77
C ALA A 140 0.84 -9.83 -19.68
N ALA A 141 1.18 -10.00 -18.40
CA ALA A 141 0.40 -9.47 -17.27
C ALA A 141 0.32 -7.94 -17.32
N ARG A 142 1.43 -7.26 -17.59
CA ARG A 142 1.47 -5.80 -17.75
C ARG A 142 0.53 -5.32 -18.85
N SER A 143 0.49 -5.99 -19.99
CA SER A 143 -0.33 -5.59 -21.15
C SER A 143 -1.83 -5.55 -20.85
N THR A 144 -2.28 -6.31 -19.85
CA THR A 144 -3.66 -6.33 -19.38
C THR A 144 -4.01 -5.20 -18.39
N LEU A 145 -2.99 -4.51 -17.86
CA LEU A 145 -3.17 -3.45 -16.89
C LEU A 145 -3.24 -2.09 -17.55
N VAL A 146 -4.28 -1.32 -17.20
CA VAL A 146 -4.25 0.13 -17.38
C VAL A 146 -3.34 0.70 -16.30
N ILE A 147 -2.16 1.15 -16.73
CA ILE A 147 -1.18 1.88 -15.92
C ILE A 147 -1.38 3.37 -16.25
N GLY A 148 -1.93 4.12 -15.30
CA GLY A 148 -1.95 5.57 -15.43
C GLY A 148 -0.51 6.08 -15.41
N VAL A 149 -0.13 6.89 -16.39
CA VAL A 149 1.15 7.62 -16.35
C VAL A 149 1.14 8.51 -15.10
N THR A 150 2.07 8.24 -14.19
CA THR A 150 2.30 9.06 -13.00
C THR A 150 2.85 10.43 -13.38
#